data_AF-A0AAV4KL78-F1
#
_entry.id   AF-A0AAV4KL78-F1
#
_cell.length_a   1.000
_cell.length_b   1.000
_cell.length_c   1.000
_cell.angle_alpha   90.00
_cell.angle_beta   90.00
_cell.angle_gamma   90.00
#
_symmetry.space_group_name_H-M   'P 1'
#
loop_
_entity.id
_entity.type
_entity.pdbx_description
1 polymer ?
#
loop_
_entity_poly.entity_id
_entity_poly.type
_entity_poly.pdbx_seq_one_letter_code
_entity_poly.pdbx_strand_id
1 'polypeptide(L)'
;MTVRFRPLDPVQDAELLHGWVTHPKAAFWMMQDASLEDVVREYSAFAANPHHEAFIGLVDGVPAILMERYDPAHLELVGLYEPQPGDVGMHFLVAPTDTPVHGFTRKVITAVMAELFADPATARVVVEPDVANKAVHALNAAVGFVPEREIQKPEKKALLSFCTRAQFEAAVGAAA
;
A
#
# COMPACT_ATOMS: atom_id res chain seq x y z
N MET A 1 -12.82 14.23 7.23
CA MET A 1 -11.50 13.74 6.82
C MET A 1 -11.55 13.56 5.33
N THR A 2 -10.90 14.47 4.60
CA THR A 2 -10.75 14.41 3.16
C THR A 2 -9.38 13.83 2.84
N VAL A 3 -9.31 12.86 1.95
CA VAL A 3 -8.05 12.29 1.46
C VAL A 3 -7.89 12.67 0.00
N ARG A 4 -6.71 13.13 -0.38
CA ARG A 4 -6.32 13.38 -1.77
C ARG A 4 -4.96 12.78 -2.04
N PHE A 5 -4.77 12.22 -3.22
CA PHE A 5 -3.48 11.68 -3.64
C PHE A 5 -2.84 12.59 -4.68
N ARG A 6 -1.52 12.68 -4.64
CA ARG A 6 -0.70 13.25 -5.71
C ARG A 6 0.47 12.29 -6.00
N PRO A 7 1.01 12.29 -7.22
CA PRO A 7 2.26 11.59 -7.50
C PRO A 7 3.34 12.00 -6.50
N LEU A 8 4.13 11.02 -6.09
CA LEU A 8 5.31 11.21 -5.27
C LEU A 8 6.42 11.83 -6.14
N ASP A 9 7.08 12.86 -5.61
CA ASP A 9 8.30 13.40 -6.20
C ASP A 9 9.51 12.82 -5.46
N PRO A 10 10.33 11.98 -6.12
CA PRO A 10 11.40 11.25 -5.44
C PRO A 10 12.46 12.14 -4.77
N VAL A 11 12.60 13.39 -5.20
CA VAL A 11 13.58 14.32 -4.64
C VAL A 11 12.92 15.21 -3.58
N GLN A 12 11.77 15.79 -3.89
CA GLN A 12 11.10 16.73 -2.99
C GLN A 12 10.46 16.05 -1.77
N ASP A 13 10.01 14.79 -1.91
CA ASP A 13 9.37 14.05 -0.81
C ASP A 13 10.36 13.18 -0.03
N ALA A 14 11.62 13.09 -0.45
CA ALA A 14 12.58 12.13 0.11
C ALA A 14 12.80 12.31 1.62
N GLU A 15 12.98 13.54 2.10
CA GLU A 15 13.21 13.79 3.53
C GLU A 15 12.00 13.37 4.37
N LEU A 16 10.80 13.66 3.87
CA LEU A 16 9.55 13.24 4.51
C LEU A 16 9.45 11.72 4.56
N LEU A 17 9.66 11.05 3.42
CA LEU A 17 9.56 9.60 3.30
C LEU A 17 10.63 8.89 4.10
N HIS A 18 11.85 9.41 4.12
CA HIS A 18 12.95 8.85 4.91
C HIS A 18 12.54 8.72 6.37
N GLY A 19 11.93 9.76 6.94
CA GLY A 19 11.39 9.72 8.30
C GLY A 19 10.25 8.71 8.50
N TRP A 20 9.50 8.38 7.46
CA TRP A 20 8.39 7.41 7.52
C TRP A 20 8.88 5.97 7.39
N VAL A 21 9.66 5.68 6.36
CA VAL A 21 10.08 4.31 6.00
C VAL A 21 11.17 3.77 6.93
N THR A 22 11.91 4.64 7.60
CA THR A 22 12.91 4.23 8.60
C THR A 22 12.36 4.10 10.02
N HIS A 23 11.13 4.59 10.26
CA HIS A 23 10.54 4.59 11.59
C HIS A 23 10.31 3.15 12.11
N PRO A 24 10.49 2.85 13.41
CA PRO A 24 10.28 1.49 13.95
C PRO A 24 8.91 0.86 13.67
N LYS A 25 7.86 1.69 13.54
CA LYS A 25 6.51 1.24 13.16
C LYS A 25 6.41 0.75 11.70
N ALA A 26 7.38 1.10 10.87
CA ALA A 26 7.49 0.69 9.47
C ALA A 26 8.39 -0.54 9.28
N ALA A 27 8.63 -1.34 10.32
CA ALA A 27 9.51 -2.52 10.22
C ALA A 27 9.14 -3.49 9.07
N PHE A 28 7.85 -3.63 8.76
CA PHE A 28 7.37 -4.45 7.63
C PHE A 28 7.54 -3.80 6.24
N TRP A 29 8.01 -2.54 6.18
CA TRP A 29 8.39 -1.83 4.95
C TRP A 29 9.82 -2.14 4.50
N MET A 30 10.62 -2.81 5.34
CA MET A 30 11.96 -3.31 5.01
C MET A 30 13.00 -2.25 4.61
N MET A 31 12.78 -0.99 5.02
CA MET A 31 13.68 0.14 4.72
C MET A 31 14.26 0.80 5.99
N GLN A 32 14.27 0.11 7.14
CA GLN A 32 14.67 0.71 8.43
C GLN A 32 16.09 1.28 8.43
N ASP A 33 17.01 0.65 7.69
CA ASP A 33 18.41 1.04 7.61
C ASP A 33 18.72 1.92 6.39
N ALA A 34 17.71 2.34 5.63
CA ALA A 34 17.89 3.15 4.44
C ALA A 34 18.45 4.53 4.79
N SER A 35 19.46 4.97 4.06
CA SER A 35 19.86 6.38 4.05
C SER A 35 18.87 7.21 3.24
N LEU A 36 18.93 8.54 3.38
CA LEU A 36 18.15 9.45 2.53
C LEU A 36 18.46 9.24 1.04
N GLU A 37 19.73 8.96 0.70
CA GLU A 37 20.14 8.66 -0.67
C GLU A 37 19.52 7.36 -1.19
N ASP A 38 19.43 6.32 -0.34
CA ASP A 38 18.77 5.07 -0.71
C ASP A 38 17.28 5.29 -1.01
N VAL A 39 16.60 6.14 -0.23
CA VAL A 39 15.20 6.53 -0.46
C VAL A 39 15.05 7.25 -1.80
N VAL A 40 15.88 8.28 -2.07
CA VAL A 40 15.85 8.99 -3.36
C VAL A 40 16.07 8.02 -4.51
N ARG A 41 17.06 7.13 -4.39
CA ARG A 41 17.41 6.16 -5.42
C ARG A 41 16.26 5.20 -5.71
N GLU A 42 15.66 4.63 -4.67
CA GLU A 42 14.57 3.65 -4.79
C GLU A 42 13.33 4.27 -5.45
N TYR A 43 12.84 5.39 -4.91
CA TYR A 43 11.65 6.03 -5.47
C TYR A 43 11.89 6.67 -6.85
N SER A 44 13.14 7.03 -7.18
CA SER A 44 13.49 7.44 -8.56
C SER A 44 13.44 6.26 -9.53
N ALA A 45 13.89 5.07 -9.09
CA ALA A 45 13.78 3.86 -9.89
C ALA A 45 12.31 3.47 -10.12
N PHE A 46 11.46 3.62 -9.09
CA PHE A 46 10.01 3.42 -9.22
C PHE A 46 9.38 4.41 -10.18
N ALA A 47 9.71 5.71 -10.08
CA ALA A 47 9.20 6.74 -10.99
C ALA A 47 9.60 6.51 -12.46
N ALA A 48 10.71 5.81 -12.70
CA ALA A 48 11.16 5.43 -14.04
C ALA A 48 10.59 4.09 -14.54
N ASN A 49 9.88 3.33 -13.69
CA ASN A 49 9.36 2.02 -14.03
C ASN A 49 7.90 2.12 -14.50
N PRO A 50 7.58 1.70 -15.74
CA PRO A 50 6.22 1.80 -16.28
C PRO A 50 5.19 0.91 -15.56
N HIS A 51 5.63 -0.03 -14.73
CA HIS A 51 4.78 -0.96 -13.99
C HIS A 51 4.62 -0.58 -12.51
N HIS A 52 5.13 0.58 -12.09
CA HIS A 52 5.08 1.02 -10.70
C HIS A 52 4.75 2.51 -10.60
N GLU A 53 3.88 2.87 -9.67
CA GLU A 53 3.57 4.26 -9.35
C GLU A 53 3.50 4.42 -7.83
N ALA A 54 4.06 5.52 -7.33
CA ALA A 54 4.02 5.87 -5.91
C ALA A 54 3.36 7.25 -5.72
N PHE A 55 2.62 7.40 -4.64
CA PHE A 55 1.79 8.56 -4.35
C PHE A 55 1.93 9.00 -2.91
N ILE A 56 1.85 10.32 -2.69
CA ILE A 56 1.64 10.91 -1.37
C ILE A 56 0.15 11.19 -1.21
N GLY A 57 -0.45 10.57 -0.19
CA GLY A 57 -1.80 10.88 0.27
C GLY A 57 -1.78 11.94 1.36
N LEU A 58 -2.59 12.98 1.15
CA LEU A 58 -2.79 14.08 2.09
C LEU A 58 -4.13 13.91 2.80
N VAL A 59 -4.09 13.86 4.13
CA VAL A 59 -5.26 13.87 4.99
C VAL A 59 -5.50 15.29 5.48
N ASP A 60 -6.66 15.85 5.10
CA ASP A 60 -7.04 17.23 5.41
C ASP A 60 -5.95 18.25 5.03
N GLY A 61 -5.22 17.97 3.94
CA GLY A 61 -4.13 18.81 3.40
C GLY A 61 -2.74 18.52 3.95
N VAL A 62 -2.59 17.56 4.87
CA VAL A 62 -1.30 17.18 5.46
C VAL A 62 -0.84 15.82 4.92
N PRO A 63 0.39 15.68 4.40
CA PRO A 63 0.94 14.38 4.01
C PRO A 63 0.89 13.37 5.16
N ALA A 64 0.28 12.22 4.93
CA ALA A 64 0.11 11.20 5.96
C ALA A 64 0.12 9.76 5.44
N ILE A 65 0.18 9.57 4.12
CA ILE A 65 0.05 8.27 3.48
C ILE A 65 1.09 8.17 2.38
N LEU A 66 1.84 7.08 2.36
CA LEU A 66 2.55 6.60 1.19
C LEU A 66 1.71 5.47 0.59
N MET A 67 1.39 5.55 -0.69
CA MET A 67 0.67 4.51 -1.43
C MET A 67 1.50 4.13 -2.65
N GLU A 68 1.70 2.83 -2.84
CA GLU A 68 2.30 2.26 -4.05
C GLU A 68 1.25 1.42 -4.74
N ARG A 69 1.18 1.54 -6.06
CA ARG A 69 0.47 0.59 -6.91
C ARG A 69 1.41 0.07 -7.97
N TYR A 70 1.29 -1.21 -8.30
CA TYR A 70 2.13 -1.84 -9.30
C TYR A 70 1.34 -2.86 -10.12
N ASP A 71 1.86 -3.19 -11.30
CA ASP A 71 1.38 -4.32 -12.08
C ASP A 71 1.98 -5.61 -11.52
N PRO A 72 1.19 -6.48 -10.86
CA PRO A 72 1.69 -7.68 -10.21
C PRO A 72 2.11 -8.77 -11.20
N ALA A 73 1.84 -8.61 -12.50
CA ALA A 73 2.39 -9.47 -13.54
C ALA A 73 3.87 -9.17 -13.85
N HIS A 74 4.35 -7.99 -13.46
CA HIS A 74 5.71 -7.51 -13.74
C HIS A 74 6.55 -7.27 -12.49
N LEU A 75 5.92 -7.01 -11.33
CA LEU A 75 6.60 -6.67 -10.08
C LEU A 75 6.04 -7.43 -8.89
N GLU A 76 6.88 -7.62 -7.86
CA GLU A 76 6.62 -8.24 -6.55
C GLU A 76 6.17 -9.71 -6.53
N LEU A 77 5.29 -10.11 -7.45
CA LEU A 77 4.56 -11.38 -7.44
C LEU A 77 4.82 -12.25 -8.67
N VAL A 78 5.79 -11.88 -9.51
CA VAL A 78 6.15 -12.61 -10.73
C VAL A 78 6.51 -14.07 -10.40
N GLY A 79 5.77 -15.00 -10.99
CA GLY A 79 5.95 -16.44 -10.76
C GLY A 79 5.48 -16.94 -9.39
N LEU A 80 4.90 -16.06 -8.55
CA LEU A 80 4.38 -16.41 -7.24
C LEU A 80 2.87 -16.67 -7.25
N TYR A 81 2.16 -16.21 -8.29
CA TYR A 81 0.76 -16.53 -8.59
C TYR A 81 0.46 -16.27 -10.08
N GLU A 82 -0.77 -16.56 -10.52
CA GLU A 82 -1.22 -16.29 -11.89
C GLU A 82 -2.00 -14.96 -11.94
N PRO A 83 -1.43 -13.90 -12.53
CA PRO A 83 -2.08 -12.60 -12.66
C PRO A 83 -3.29 -12.67 -13.59
N GLN A 84 -4.31 -11.86 -13.30
CA GLN A 84 -5.49 -11.69 -14.13
C GLN A 84 -5.56 -10.26 -14.71
N PRO A 85 -6.20 -10.05 -15.88
CA PRO A 85 -6.43 -8.71 -16.39
C PRO A 85 -7.17 -7.83 -15.38
N GLY A 86 -6.64 -6.64 -15.11
CA GLY A 86 -7.19 -5.70 -14.14
C GLY A 86 -6.72 -5.93 -12.70
N ASP A 87 -5.74 -6.81 -12.48
CA ASP A 87 -5.04 -6.92 -11.19
C ASP A 87 -4.15 -5.70 -10.94
N VAL A 88 -4.26 -5.16 -9.73
CA VAL A 88 -3.38 -4.08 -9.26
C VAL A 88 -2.80 -4.48 -7.91
N GLY A 89 -1.47 -4.56 -7.82
CA GLY A 89 -0.78 -4.74 -6.56
C GLY A 89 -0.78 -3.45 -5.75
N MET A 90 -0.79 -3.55 -4.42
CA MET A 90 -0.81 -2.39 -3.53
C MET A 90 0.05 -2.56 -2.29
N HIS A 91 0.85 -1.54 -2.00
CA HIS A 91 1.39 -1.29 -0.67
C HIS A 91 0.94 0.06 -0.15
N PHE A 92 0.81 0.19 1.18
CA PHE A 92 0.60 1.49 1.79
C PHE A 92 1.25 1.58 3.16
N LEU A 93 1.68 2.77 3.51
CA LEU A 93 2.25 3.11 4.81
C LEU A 93 1.57 4.38 5.33
N VAL A 94 1.28 4.39 6.62
CA VAL A 94 0.77 5.59 7.31
C VAL A 94 1.91 6.26 8.04
N ALA A 95 2.03 7.57 7.88
CA ALA A 95 3.03 8.38 8.56
C ALA A 95 3.05 8.08 10.07
N PRO A 96 4.24 7.94 10.67
CA PRO A 96 4.35 7.75 12.11
C PRO A 96 3.79 8.95 12.87
N THR A 97 3.16 8.69 14.02
CA THR A 97 2.62 9.71 14.92
C THR A 97 2.72 9.25 16.37
N ASP A 98 2.90 10.22 17.27
CA ASP A 98 2.83 10.07 18.72
C ASP A 98 1.42 10.32 19.29
N THR A 99 0.51 10.81 18.45
CA THR A 99 -0.90 11.11 18.80
C THR A 99 -1.85 10.26 17.96
N PRO A 100 -1.90 8.93 18.19
CA PRO A 100 -2.72 8.03 17.39
C PRO A 100 -4.22 8.36 17.53
N VAL A 101 -4.90 8.42 16.39
CA VAL A 101 -6.36 8.60 16.33
C VAL A 101 -7.02 7.26 16.05
N HIS A 102 -7.98 6.87 16.89
CA HIS A 102 -8.71 5.61 16.72
C HIS A 102 -9.39 5.55 15.34
N GLY A 103 -9.21 4.42 14.64
CA GLY A 103 -9.81 4.19 13.32
C GLY A 103 -9.14 4.94 12.16
N PHE A 104 -8.08 5.72 12.40
CA PHE A 104 -7.41 6.51 11.36
C PHE A 104 -6.88 5.64 10.22
N THR A 105 -6.08 4.62 10.53
CA THR A 105 -5.50 3.72 9.52
C THR A 105 -6.58 2.99 8.71
N ARG A 106 -7.72 2.64 9.35
CA ARG A 106 -8.86 2.04 8.63
C ARG A 106 -9.43 3.02 7.59
N LYS A 107 -9.63 4.28 7.96
CA LYS A 107 -10.07 5.31 7.00
C LYS A 107 -9.05 5.54 5.89
N VAL A 108 -7.76 5.47 6.20
CA VAL A 108 -6.67 5.57 5.22
C VAL A 108 -6.74 4.43 4.19
N ILE A 109 -6.75 3.17 4.63
CA ILE A 109 -6.82 2.03 3.68
C ILE A 109 -8.12 2.05 2.88
N THR A 110 -9.24 2.48 3.47
CA THR A 110 -10.49 2.70 2.72
C THR A 110 -10.32 3.74 1.60
N ALA A 111 -9.62 4.85 1.87
CA ALA A 111 -9.35 5.88 0.87
C ALA A 111 -8.37 5.41 -0.21
N VAL A 112 -7.33 4.65 0.16
CA VAL A 112 -6.39 4.02 -0.78
C VAL A 112 -7.13 3.08 -1.73
N MET A 113 -7.96 2.20 -1.19
CA MET A 113 -8.76 1.27 -2.01
C MET A 113 -9.75 2.02 -2.93
N ALA A 114 -10.38 3.09 -2.43
CA ALA A 114 -11.26 3.93 -3.24
C ALA A 114 -10.51 4.62 -4.39
N GLU A 115 -9.28 5.08 -4.16
CA GLU A 115 -8.41 5.67 -5.19
C GLU A 115 -8.05 4.63 -6.26
N LEU A 116 -7.62 3.42 -5.86
CA LEU A 116 -7.28 2.35 -6.81
C LEU A 116 -8.48 1.92 -7.67
N PHE A 117 -9.67 1.84 -7.06
CA PHE A 117 -10.90 1.51 -7.76
C PHE A 117 -11.52 2.69 -8.51
N ALA A 118 -11.02 3.92 -8.36
CA ALA A 118 -11.48 5.04 -9.17
C ALA A 118 -11.19 4.80 -10.67
N ASP A 119 -10.13 4.04 -10.97
CA ASP A 119 -9.92 3.48 -12.30
C ASP A 119 -10.90 2.31 -12.55
N PRO A 120 -11.79 2.39 -13.56
CA PRO A 120 -12.69 1.30 -13.91
C PRO A 120 -11.98 0.05 -14.43
N ALA A 121 -10.72 0.15 -14.88
CA ALA A 121 -9.92 -1.00 -15.32
C ALA A 121 -9.44 -1.87 -14.15
N THR A 122 -9.39 -1.34 -12.92
CA THR A 122 -9.06 -2.10 -11.72
C THR A 122 -10.20 -3.06 -11.37
N ALA A 123 -9.96 -4.35 -11.61
CA ALA A 123 -10.91 -5.43 -11.34
C ALA A 123 -10.76 -5.98 -9.91
N ARG A 124 -9.51 -6.20 -9.47
CA ARG A 124 -9.19 -6.58 -8.09
C ARG A 124 -7.83 -6.03 -7.66
N VAL A 125 -7.71 -5.75 -6.37
CA VAL A 125 -6.46 -5.39 -5.71
C VAL A 125 -5.83 -6.63 -5.08
N VAL A 126 -4.52 -6.77 -5.24
CA VAL A 126 -3.69 -7.87 -4.74
C VAL A 126 -2.75 -7.34 -3.65
N VAL A 127 -2.60 -8.07 -2.56
CA VAL A 127 -1.66 -7.72 -1.48
C VAL A 127 -0.97 -8.95 -0.91
N GLU A 128 0.26 -8.76 -0.44
CA GLU A 128 1.14 -9.81 0.10
C GLU A 128 1.86 -9.36 1.40
N PRO A 129 1.11 -8.93 2.42
CA PRO A 129 1.72 -8.59 3.71
C PRO A 129 2.38 -9.81 4.37
N ASP A 130 3.42 -9.55 5.16
CA ASP A 130 4.07 -10.57 5.97
C ASP A 130 3.06 -11.30 6.87
N VAL A 131 3.14 -12.63 6.97
CA VAL A 131 2.23 -13.46 7.77
C VAL A 131 2.19 -13.07 9.25
N ALA A 132 3.26 -12.48 9.79
CA ALA A 132 3.36 -11.98 11.15
C ALA A 132 2.70 -10.61 11.36
N ASN A 133 2.42 -9.84 10.31
CA ASN A 133 1.78 -8.52 10.42
C ASN A 133 0.26 -8.63 10.66
N LYS A 134 -0.14 -9.13 11.84
CA LYS A 134 -1.55 -9.35 12.21
C LYS A 134 -2.40 -8.08 12.15
N ALA A 135 -1.80 -6.91 12.37
CA ALA A 135 -2.49 -5.63 12.28
C ALA A 135 -2.96 -5.32 10.85
N VAL A 136 -2.08 -5.48 9.84
CA VAL A 136 -2.48 -5.24 8.44
C VAL A 136 -3.45 -6.30 7.93
N HIS A 137 -3.33 -7.55 8.39
CA HIS A 137 -4.32 -8.60 8.05
C HIS A 137 -5.73 -8.23 8.53
N ALA A 138 -5.86 -7.70 9.74
CA ALA A 138 -7.14 -7.21 10.25
C ALA A 138 -7.68 -6.00 9.49
N LEU A 139 -6.79 -5.07 9.07
CA LEU A 139 -7.16 -3.91 8.25
C LEU A 139 -7.64 -4.34 6.85
N ASN A 140 -6.91 -5.25 6.21
CA ASN A 140 -7.25 -5.79 4.90
C ASN A 140 -8.61 -6.50 4.95
N ALA A 141 -8.83 -7.37 5.93
CA ALA A 141 -10.14 -8.02 6.11
C ALA A 141 -11.27 -7.00 6.31
N ALA A 142 -11.03 -5.91 7.05
CA ALA A 142 -12.02 -4.88 7.32
C ALA A 142 -12.41 -4.03 6.09
N VAL A 143 -11.68 -4.14 4.98
CA VAL A 143 -12.00 -3.51 3.68
C VAL A 143 -12.24 -4.54 2.57
N GLY A 144 -12.51 -5.80 2.93
CA GLY A 144 -13.00 -6.82 2.00
C GLY A 144 -11.94 -7.73 1.38
N PHE A 145 -10.68 -7.65 1.79
CA PHE A 145 -9.68 -8.62 1.33
C PHE A 145 -9.99 -10.02 1.88
N VAL A 146 -9.86 -11.01 0.99
CA VAL A 146 -9.96 -12.43 1.31
C VAL A 146 -8.58 -13.06 1.15
N PRO A 147 -8.01 -13.67 2.20
CA PRO A 147 -6.77 -14.44 2.09
C PRO A 147 -6.94 -15.66 1.18
N GLU A 148 -5.98 -15.91 0.30
CA GLU A 148 -5.92 -17.12 -0.51
C GLU A 148 -4.97 -18.15 0.11
N ARG A 149 -3.68 -17.82 0.17
CA ARG A 149 -2.63 -18.73 0.65
C ARG A 149 -1.34 -18.00 1.01
N GLU A 150 -0.47 -18.69 1.72
CA GLU A 150 0.89 -18.19 1.98
C GLU A 150 1.80 -18.41 0.77
N ILE A 151 2.67 -17.45 0.51
CA ILE A 151 3.73 -17.49 -0.52
C ILE A 151 5.09 -17.19 0.12
N GLN A 152 6.14 -17.76 -0.44
CA GLN A 152 7.51 -17.51 0.00
C GLN A 152 8.16 -16.47 -0.92
N LYS A 153 8.52 -15.32 -0.36
CA LYS A 153 9.38 -14.32 -1.02
C LYS A 153 10.80 -14.40 -0.42
N PRO A 154 11.85 -13.89 -1.08
CA PRO A 154 13.21 -13.88 -0.53
C PRO A 154 13.31 -13.20 0.85
N GLU A 155 12.53 -12.14 1.05
CA GLU A 155 12.57 -11.27 2.22
C GLU A 155 11.55 -11.64 3.31
N LYS A 156 10.49 -12.38 2.97
CA LYS A 156 9.40 -12.71 3.91
C LYS A 156 8.57 -13.92 3.50
N LYS A 157 7.86 -14.50 4.47
CA LYS A 157 6.69 -15.34 4.21
C LYS A 157 5.47 -14.44 4.17
N ALA A 158 4.79 -14.35 3.03
CA ALA A 158 3.67 -13.43 2.82
C ALA A 158 2.33 -14.16 2.70
N LEU A 159 1.24 -13.47 3.04
CA LEU A 159 -0.12 -13.95 2.85
C LEU A 159 -0.74 -13.27 1.63
N LEU A 160 -0.82 -13.99 0.51
CA LEU A 160 -1.45 -13.51 -0.70
C LEU A 160 -2.95 -13.38 -0.48
N SER A 161 -3.49 -12.19 -0.71
CA SER A 161 -4.89 -11.85 -0.50
C SER A 161 -5.42 -10.99 -1.64
N PHE A 162 -6.72 -11.10 -1.90
CA PHE A 162 -7.39 -10.41 -3.01
C PHE A 162 -8.61 -9.64 -2.52
N CYS A 163 -8.87 -8.49 -3.12
CA CYS A 163 -10.11 -7.74 -2.91
C CYS A 163 -10.65 -7.27 -4.26
N THR A 164 -11.83 -7.76 -4.65
CA THR A 164 -12.59 -7.25 -5.80
C THR A 164 -13.33 -5.98 -5.43
N ARG A 165 -13.72 -5.19 -6.44
CA ARG A 165 -14.55 -3.99 -6.25
C ARG A 165 -15.83 -4.29 -5.44
N ALA A 166 -16.53 -5.37 -5.78
CA ALA A 166 -17.77 -5.75 -5.11
C ALA A 166 -17.53 -6.13 -3.63
N GLN A 167 -16.42 -6.80 -3.31
CA GLN A 167 -16.05 -7.10 -1.93
C GLN A 167 -15.75 -5.83 -1.13
N PHE A 168 -15.00 -4.90 -1.73
CA PHE A 168 -14.72 -3.60 -1.12
C PHE A 168 -16.00 -2.81 -0.84
N GLU A 169 -16.86 -2.64 -1.86
CA GLU A 169 -18.14 -1.93 -1.76
C GLU A 169 -19.05 -2.54 -0.69
N ALA A 170 -19.15 -3.87 -0.63
CA ALA A 170 -19.92 -4.55 0.40
C ALA A 170 -19.33 -4.31 1.82
N ALA A 171 -18.01 -4.36 1.97
CA ALA A 171 -17.35 -4.17 3.25
C ALA A 171 -17.48 -2.72 3.77
N VAL A 172 -17.36 -1.72 2.90
CA VAL A 172 -17.49 -0.30 3.30
C VAL A 172 -18.94 0.14 3.42
N GLY A 173 -19.84 -0.39 2.59
CA GLY A 173 -21.27 -0.11 2.65
C GLY A 173 -21.94 -0.70 3.88
N ALA A 174 -21.49 -1.87 4.36
CA ALA A 174 -21.94 -2.45 5.63
C ALA A 174 -21.40 -1.72 6.87
N ALA A 175 -20.37 -0.87 6.71
CA ALA A 175 -19.75 -0.10 7.77
C ALA A 175 -20.23 1.36 7.85
N ALA A 176 -21.14 1.76 6.95
CA ALA A 176 -21.73 3.10 6.84
C ALA A 176 -23.04 3.25 7.64
#